data_AF-A0A8T4T0G1-F1
#
_entry.id   AF-A0A8T4T0G1-F1
#
_cell.length_a   1.000
_cell.length_b   1.000
_cell.length_c   1.000
_cell.angle_alpha   90.00
_cell.angle_beta   90.00
_cell.angle_gamma   90.00
#
_symmetry.space_group_name_H-M   'P 1'
#
loop_
_entity.id
_entity.type
_entity.pdbx_description
1 polymer ?
#
loop_
_entity_poly.entity_id
_entity_poly.type
_entity_poly.pdbx_seq_one_letter_code
_entity_poly.pdbx_strand_id
1 'polypeptide(L)'
;MPIDKYLEKLEGIRIFSKIKLPNSISLDTESYILLPETKEHPDILVSQTRFVYTENIESFVRSLEINPQNNDNRDSLYKNGYLGISNYDQAIDINTALGGFTLPLNLFVEFVNKLMSGNTLDENNNPVAQRRIEAILEDLLNVRSPARMEWLNGRYNIKVKRINNQLIYSGKIKYLKFDPTSRLTEVEEPIEEDALIQEKRISLNNWLRNSTKQGLPKKDVASGEFYYWPSTKYLDIAYFRVDSWGTGLFFDTSSEYYDDNFGVRHARIKT
;
A
#
# COMPACT_ATOMS: atom_id res chain seq x y z
N MET A 1 -3.70 17.13 -25.54
CA MET A 1 -4.16 18.17 -24.59
C MET A 1 -2.92 18.67 -23.84
N PRO A 2 -2.67 19.99 -23.70
CA PRO A 2 -1.47 20.49 -23.02
C PRO A 2 -1.45 20.01 -21.56
N ILE A 3 -0.29 19.61 -21.07
CA ILE A 3 -0.10 19.07 -19.71
C ILE A 3 -0.65 20.05 -18.65
N ASP A 4 -0.56 21.34 -18.93
CA ASP A 4 -1.00 22.43 -18.05
C ASP A 4 -2.52 22.40 -17.81
N LYS A 5 -3.33 22.03 -18.82
CA LYS A 5 -4.79 21.88 -18.68
C LYS A 5 -5.21 20.63 -17.89
N TYR A 6 -4.33 19.64 -17.78
CA TYR A 6 -4.56 18.45 -16.95
C TYR A 6 -4.28 18.76 -15.48
N LEU A 7 -3.27 19.59 -15.20
CA LEU A 7 -2.88 20.02 -13.86
C LEU A 7 -3.89 20.99 -13.23
N GLU A 8 -4.53 21.86 -14.01
CA GLU A 8 -5.58 22.77 -13.52
C GLU A 8 -6.85 22.05 -13.03
N LYS A 9 -7.09 20.78 -13.41
CA LYS A 9 -8.27 20.01 -12.98
C LYS A 9 -8.09 19.28 -11.64
N LEU A 10 -6.94 19.43 -10.98
CA LEU A 10 -6.61 18.80 -9.70
C LEU A 10 -6.84 19.75 -8.51
N GLU A 11 -7.89 20.59 -8.57
CA GLU A 11 -8.30 21.44 -7.44
C GLU A 11 -8.61 20.57 -6.21
N GLY A 12 -7.72 20.62 -5.21
CA GLY A 12 -7.85 19.86 -3.96
C GLY A 12 -6.65 18.96 -3.64
N ILE A 13 -5.77 18.70 -4.61
CA ILE A 13 -4.49 18.02 -4.36
C ILE A 13 -3.45 19.10 -4.03
N ARG A 14 -2.63 18.90 -2.99
CA ARG A 14 -1.43 19.73 -2.78
C ARG A 14 -0.56 19.61 -4.03
N ILE A 15 -0.67 20.59 -4.93
CA ILE A 15 0.22 20.68 -6.09
C ILE A 15 1.57 21.12 -5.52
N PHE A 16 2.50 20.17 -5.37
CA PHE A 16 3.91 20.47 -5.23
C PHE A 16 4.35 21.19 -6.51
N SER A 17 4.18 22.50 -6.53
CA SER A 17 4.47 23.31 -7.70
C SER A 17 5.94 23.16 -8.07
N LYS A 18 6.20 22.47 -9.20
CA LYS A 18 7.48 22.46 -9.92
C LYS A 18 8.71 22.09 -9.09
N ILE A 19 8.62 21.04 -8.28
CA ILE A 19 9.85 20.32 -7.94
C ILE A 19 10.27 19.63 -9.25
N LYS A 20 11.26 20.21 -9.94
CA LYS A 20 11.95 19.48 -11.01
C LYS A 20 12.54 18.27 -10.33
N LEU A 21 11.95 17.10 -10.55
CA LEU A 21 12.60 15.85 -10.24
C LEU A 21 14.02 15.96 -10.82
N PRO A 22 15.07 15.82 -9.99
CA PRO A 22 16.42 15.72 -10.51
C PRO A 22 16.36 14.70 -11.65
N ASN A 23 16.86 15.06 -12.83
CA ASN A 23 16.80 14.23 -14.05
C ASN A 23 17.48 12.85 -13.90
N SER A 24 17.93 12.50 -12.70
CA SER A 24 18.72 11.34 -12.33
C SER A 24 18.35 10.75 -10.97
N ILE A 25 17.14 10.95 -10.42
CA ILE A 25 16.68 10.02 -9.39
C ILE A 25 16.43 8.69 -10.10
N SER A 26 17.50 7.90 -10.29
CA SER A 26 17.36 6.47 -10.43
C SER A 26 16.81 6.03 -9.08
N LEU A 27 15.50 5.81 -9.06
CA LEU A 27 14.93 4.97 -8.05
C LEU A 27 15.65 3.63 -8.24
N ASP A 28 16.48 3.24 -7.28
CA ASP A 28 17.04 1.87 -7.18
C ASP A 28 15.93 0.79 -7.06
N THR A 29 14.67 1.20 -7.25
CA THR A 29 13.49 0.40 -7.56
C THR A 29 13.53 -0.17 -8.99
N GLU A 30 14.70 -0.42 -9.61
CA GLU A 30 14.84 -0.90 -11.00
C GLU A 30 14.23 -2.29 -11.26
N SER A 31 13.36 -2.76 -10.38
CA SER A 31 12.62 -3.99 -10.54
C SER A 31 11.16 -3.76 -10.11
N TYR A 32 10.30 -3.60 -11.10
CA TYR A 32 8.85 -3.54 -10.93
C TYR A 32 8.22 -4.91 -11.22
N ILE A 33 7.05 -5.14 -10.64
CA ILE A 33 6.13 -6.22 -10.96
C ILE A 33 4.97 -5.65 -11.76
N LEU A 34 4.63 -6.30 -12.87
CA LEU A 34 3.45 -5.98 -13.65
C LEU A 34 2.19 -6.60 -13.05
N LEU A 35 1.25 -5.75 -12.67
CA LEU A 35 -0.16 -6.11 -12.55
C LEU A 35 -0.83 -5.84 -13.90
N PRO A 36 -1.26 -6.88 -14.62
CA PRO A 36 -1.84 -6.71 -15.94
C PRO A 36 -3.16 -5.97 -15.88
N GLU A 37 -3.51 -5.28 -16.96
CA GLU A 37 -4.78 -4.58 -17.14
C GLU A 37 -5.99 -5.48 -16.81
N THR A 38 -6.95 -4.88 -16.12
CA THR A 38 -8.26 -5.47 -15.83
C THR A 38 -9.36 -4.48 -16.22
N LYS A 39 -10.62 -4.86 -16.01
CA LYS A 39 -11.74 -3.92 -16.18
C LYS A 39 -11.70 -2.75 -15.18
N GLU A 40 -10.97 -2.90 -14.07
CA GLU A 40 -10.94 -1.94 -12.97
C GLU A 40 -9.70 -1.06 -12.99
N HIS A 41 -8.63 -1.40 -13.72
CA HIS A 41 -7.41 -0.60 -13.80
C HIS A 41 -6.56 -0.93 -15.06
N PRO A 42 -5.73 0.02 -15.55
CA PRO A 42 -4.77 -0.25 -16.63
C PRO A 42 -3.62 -1.14 -16.16
N ASP A 43 -2.63 -1.43 -17.01
CA ASP A 43 -1.37 -2.03 -16.56
C ASP A 43 -0.72 -1.16 -15.46
N ILE A 44 -0.38 -1.79 -14.33
CA ILE A 44 0.28 -1.13 -13.19
C ILE A 44 1.64 -1.79 -12.95
N LEU A 45 2.64 -0.96 -12.69
CA LEU A 45 3.95 -1.37 -12.21
C LEU A 45 4.05 -1.13 -10.72
N VAL A 46 4.31 -2.18 -9.94
CA VAL A 46 4.50 -2.13 -8.49
C VAL A 46 5.96 -2.43 -8.15
N SER A 47 6.62 -1.53 -7.43
CA SER A 47 8.00 -1.75 -6.98
C SER A 47 8.11 -3.05 -6.18
N GLN A 48 9.10 -3.87 -6.51
CA GLN A 48 9.34 -5.14 -5.80
C GLN A 48 9.67 -4.93 -4.31
N THR A 49 10.24 -3.78 -3.96
CA THR A 49 10.65 -3.44 -2.59
C THR A 49 10.00 -2.13 -2.14
N ARG A 50 9.98 -1.88 -0.82
CA ARG A 50 9.82 -0.52 -0.29
C ARG A 50 10.99 0.35 -0.79
N PHE A 51 10.87 1.68 -0.67
CA PHE A 51 11.99 2.57 -1.05
C PHE A 51 13.28 2.17 -0.31
N VAL A 52 14.31 1.79 -1.06
CA VAL A 52 15.63 1.52 -0.50
C VAL A 52 16.25 2.83 -0.03
N TYR A 53 16.88 2.83 1.15
CA TYR A 53 17.53 4.04 1.64
C TYR A 53 18.82 4.29 0.85
N THR A 54 18.87 5.40 0.11
CA THR A 54 20.03 5.85 -0.67
C THR A 54 20.18 7.37 -0.53
N GLU A 55 21.37 7.91 -0.77
CA GLU A 55 21.60 9.37 -0.70
C GLU A 55 20.69 10.17 -1.65
N ASN A 56 20.35 9.60 -2.81
CA ASN A 56 19.43 10.21 -3.77
C ASN A 56 18.00 10.25 -3.25
N ILE A 57 17.51 9.14 -2.69
CA ILE A 57 16.18 9.08 -2.06
C ILE A 57 16.12 10.01 -0.85
N GLU A 58 17.14 10.00 0.00
CA GLU A 58 17.23 10.89 1.16
C GLU A 58 17.14 12.36 0.73
N SER A 59 17.98 12.77 -0.23
CA SER A 59 18.01 14.14 -0.74
C SER A 59 16.67 14.57 -1.34
N PHE A 60 16.02 13.66 -2.08
CA PHE A 60 14.69 13.89 -2.63
C PHE A 60 13.64 14.09 -1.53
N VAL A 61 13.59 13.18 -0.55
CA VAL A 61 12.62 13.26 0.56
C VAL A 61 12.84 14.54 1.37
N ARG A 62 14.09 14.94 1.62
CA ARG A 62 14.41 16.23 2.26
C ARG A 62 13.96 17.43 1.45
N SER A 63 13.95 17.35 0.11
CA SER A 63 13.42 18.41 -0.74
C SER A 63 11.90 18.58 -0.64
N LEU A 64 11.19 17.58 -0.11
CA LEU A 64 9.77 17.64 0.26
C LEU A 64 9.55 18.16 1.69
N GLU A 65 10.59 18.66 2.35
CA GLU A 65 10.59 19.07 3.77
C GLU A 65 10.24 17.91 4.73
N ILE A 66 10.46 16.67 4.29
CA ILE A 66 10.28 15.46 5.10
C ILE A 66 11.65 15.07 5.67
N ASN A 67 11.71 14.67 6.94
CA ASN A 67 12.95 14.18 7.56
C ASN A 67 13.02 12.65 7.42
N PRO A 68 13.70 12.11 6.39
CA PRO A 68 13.79 10.67 6.18
C PRO A 68 14.51 10.00 7.36
N GLN A 69 14.09 8.79 7.71
CA GLN A 69 14.85 7.91 8.59
C GLN A 69 15.37 6.71 7.81
N ASN A 70 16.59 6.28 8.11
CA ASN A 70 17.06 4.99 7.63
C ASN A 70 16.59 3.92 8.59
N ASN A 71 15.77 3.01 8.09
CA ASN A 71 15.49 1.78 8.80
C ASN A 71 16.63 0.79 8.50
N ASP A 72 17.55 0.64 9.45
CA ASP A 72 18.77 -0.18 9.33
C ASP A 72 18.51 -1.71 9.28
N ASN A 73 17.27 -2.15 9.01
CA ASN A 73 16.91 -3.57 8.86
C ASN A 73 17.37 -4.15 7.52
N ARG A 74 18.68 -4.35 7.42
CA ARG A 74 19.34 -4.85 6.23
C ARG A 74 19.06 -6.32 6.00
N ASP A 75 18.77 -6.67 4.75
CA ASP A 75 18.68 -8.06 4.28
C ASP A 75 18.99 -8.18 2.77
N SER A 76 18.61 -9.30 2.17
CA SER A 76 18.82 -9.59 0.75
C SER A 76 18.12 -8.60 -0.19
N LEU A 77 17.02 -7.97 0.23
CA LEU A 77 16.32 -6.94 -0.53
C LEU A 77 16.81 -5.53 -0.20
N TYR A 78 17.24 -5.30 1.04
CA TYR A 78 17.56 -3.97 1.56
C TYR A 78 19.01 -3.88 2.06
N LYS A 79 20.00 -3.94 1.16
CA LYS A 79 21.43 -3.91 1.57
C LYS A 79 21.79 -2.68 2.42
N ASN A 80 21.16 -1.54 2.14
CA ASN A 80 21.38 -0.26 2.82
C ASN A 80 20.28 0.08 3.83
N GLY A 81 19.34 -0.84 4.09
CA GLY A 81 18.10 -0.54 4.77
C GLY A 81 17.03 -0.01 3.80
N TYR A 82 15.90 0.37 4.35
CA TYR A 82 14.83 1.03 3.60
C TYR A 82 14.49 2.37 4.23
N LEU A 83 13.86 3.23 3.44
CA LEU A 83 13.32 4.49 3.89
C LEU A 83 12.20 4.22 4.90
N GLY A 84 12.52 4.39 6.18
CA GLY A 84 11.55 4.49 7.25
C GLY A 84 10.84 5.84 7.09
N ILE A 85 9.57 5.79 6.69
CA ILE A 85 8.76 6.99 6.47
C ILE A 85 7.96 7.30 7.71
N SER A 86 8.10 8.55 8.13
CA SER A 86 7.69 9.06 9.42
C SER A 86 6.19 9.15 9.65
N ASN A 87 5.34 9.19 8.61
CA ASN A 87 3.89 8.99 8.76
C ASN A 87 3.20 8.68 7.42
N TYR A 88 1.90 8.37 7.47
CA TYR A 88 1.10 8.03 6.31
C TYR A 88 1.08 9.12 5.23
N ASP A 89 0.82 10.38 5.61
CA ASP A 89 0.66 11.46 4.63
C ASP A 89 1.96 11.73 3.88
N GLN A 90 3.09 11.65 4.58
CA GLN A 90 4.41 11.74 3.97
C GLN A 90 4.68 10.58 3.00
N ALA A 91 4.22 9.36 3.31
CA ALA A 91 4.34 8.23 2.38
C ALA A 91 3.54 8.45 1.10
N ILE A 92 2.33 9.03 1.20
CA ILE A 92 1.52 9.40 0.04
C ILE A 92 2.21 10.51 -0.77
N ASP A 93 2.72 11.56 -0.10
CA ASP A 93 3.38 12.70 -0.74
C ASP A 93 4.64 12.27 -1.50
N ILE A 94 5.46 11.39 -0.93
CA ILE A 94 6.67 10.84 -1.58
C ILE A 94 6.30 10.10 -2.87
N ASN A 95 5.35 9.17 -2.81
CA ASN A 95 4.93 8.41 -4.00
C ASN A 95 4.33 9.32 -5.07
N THR A 96 3.51 10.30 -4.67
CA THR A 96 2.88 11.25 -5.58
C THR A 96 3.93 12.13 -6.27
N ALA A 97 4.90 12.64 -5.52
CA ALA A 97 5.98 13.48 -6.04
C ALA A 97 6.90 12.72 -7.02
N LEU A 98 6.99 11.40 -6.90
CA LEU A 98 7.69 10.50 -7.84
C LEU A 98 6.87 10.12 -9.07
N GLY A 99 5.66 10.66 -9.24
CA GLY A 99 4.78 10.39 -10.37
C GLY A 99 4.05 9.05 -10.27
N GLY A 100 3.93 8.49 -9.06
CA GLY A 100 3.19 7.28 -8.79
C GLY A 100 2.16 7.46 -7.68
N PHE A 101 1.85 6.36 -7.00
CA PHE A 101 0.87 6.28 -5.93
C PHE A 101 1.21 5.16 -4.94
N THR A 102 0.68 5.29 -3.73
CA THR A 102 0.66 4.20 -2.74
C THR A 102 -0.48 3.24 -3.07
N LEU A 103 -0.23 1.93 -3.03
CA LEU A 103 -1.25 0.93 -3.37
C LEU A 103 -2.47 1.01 -2.45
N PRO A 104 -3.69 1.14 -3.00
CA PRO A 104 -4.91 0.86 -2.24
C PRO A 104 -5.04 -0.64 -1.96
N LEU A 105 -5.82 -0.99 -0.93
CA LEU A 105 -5.88 -2.36 -0.40
C LEU A 105 -6.28 -3.41 -1.45
N ASN A 106 -7.21 -3.09 -2.35
CA ASN A 106 -7.62 -3.98 -3.44
C ASN A 106 -6.44 -4.32 -4.38
N LEU A 107 -5.67 -3.31 -4.80
CA LEU A 107 -4.50 -3.54 -5.65
C LEU A 107 -3.35 -4.22 -4.90
N PHE A 108 -3.22 -3.97 -3.60
CA PHE A 108 -2.29 -4.72 -2.76
C PHE A 108 -2.65 -6.21 -2.70
N VAL A 109 -3.93 -6.55 -2.54
CA VAL A 109 -4.41 -7.94 -2.58
C VAL A 109 -4.08 -8.60 -3.94
N GLU A 110 -4.31 -7.89 -5.03
CA GLU A 110 -3.96 -8.37 -6.38
C GLU A 110 -2.45 -8.59 -6.55
N PHE A 111 -1.63 -7.67 -6.03
CA PHE A 111 -0.18 -7.79 -6.03
C PHE A 111 0.31 -9.01 -5.25
N VAL A 112 -0.18 -9.22 -4.02
CA VAL A 112 0.20 -10.39 -3.23
C VAL A 112 -0.25 -11.68 -3.91
N ASN A 113 -1.49 -11.73 -4.43
CA ASN A 113 -1.96 -12.88 -5.21
C ASN A 113 -1.08 -13.19 -6.42
N LYS A 114 -0.66 -12.14 -7.15
CA LYS A 114 0.20 -12.28 -8.32
C LYS A 114 1.53 -12.91 -7.94
N LEU A 115 2.18 -12.45 -6.87
CA LEU A 115 3.39 -13.04 -6.33
C LEU A 115 3.18 -14.51 -5.93
N MET A 116 2.10 -14.79 -5.18
CA MET A 116 1.79 -16.15 -4.71
C MET A 116 1.44 -17.13 -5.85
N SER A 117 1.07 -16.63 -7.03
CA SER A 117 0.81 -17.47 -8.20
C SER A 117 2.08 -18.06 -8.84
N GLY A 118 3.26 -17.49 -8.57
CA GLY A 118 4.53 -17.82 -9.23
C GLY A 118 4.66 -17.33 -10.67
N ASN A 119 3.56 -16.91 -11.32
CA ASN A 119 3.53 -16.45 -12.70
C ASN A 119 3.67 -14.92 -12.79
N THR A 120 4.70 -14.39 -12.15
CA THR A 120 4.92 -12.94 -12.04
C THR A 120 5.78 -12.43 -13.19
N LEU A 121 5.39 -11.30 -13.79
CA LEU A 121 6.13 -10.64 -14.86
C LEU A 121 6.74 -9.33 -14.36
N ASP A 122 7.90 -8.96 -14.89
CA ASP A 122 8.51 -7.65 -14.68
C ASP A 122 7.90 -6.58 -15.61
N GLU A 123 8.40 -5.35 -15.53
CA GLU A 123 7.94 -4.25 -16.40
C GLU A 123 8.14 -4.49 -17.90
N ASN A 124 9.11 -5.33 -18.26
CA ASN A 124 9.43 -5.70 -19.64
C ASN A 124 8.69 -6.97 -20.10
N ASN A 125 7.73 -7.46 -19.30
CA ASN A 125 6.99 -8.71 -19.52
C ASN A 125 7.84 -9.99 -19.46
N ASN A 126 9.03 -9.94 -18.85
CA ASN A 126 9.82 -11.15 -18.61
C ASN A 126 9.36 -11.83 -17.31
N PRO A 127 9.40 -13.17 -17.23
CA PRO A 127 9.21 -13.88 -15.97
C PRO A 127 10.20 -13.43 -14.91
N VAL A 128 9.71 -13.08 -13.72
CA VAL A 128 10.56 -12.79 -12.56
C VAL A 128 11.09 -14.09 -12.00
N ALA A 129 12.40 -14.14 -11.73
CA ALA A 129 13.03 -15.32 -11.16
C ALA A 129 12.33 -15.75 -9.84
N GLN A 130 12.03 -17.04 -9.71
CA GLN A 130 11.32 -17.59 -8.55
C GLN A 130 11.97 -17.20 -7.20
N ARG A 131 13.30 -17.28 -7.12
CA ARG A 131 14.06 -16.85 -5.92
C ARG A 131 13.80 -15.38 -5.55
N ARG A 132 13.56 -14.51 -6.53
CA ARG A 132 13.24 -13.11 -6.30
C ARG A 132 11.82 -12.94 -5.78
N ILE A 133 10.85 -13.68 -6.34
CA ILE A 133 9.46 -13.72 -5.84
C ILE A 133 9.42 -14.17 -4.38
N GLU A 134 10.16 -15.25 -4.06
CA GLU A 134 10.28 -15.78 -2.69
C GLU A 134 10.84 -14.75 -1.72
N ALA A 135 11.88 -14.01 -2.10
CA ALA A 135 12.44 -12.95 -1.27
C ALA A 135 11.42 -11.82 -1.01
N ILE A 136 10.63 -11.43 -2.02
CA ILE A 136 9.57 -10.41 -1.87
C ILE A 136 8.47 -10.92 -0.92
N LEU A 137 8.03 -12.17 -1.09
CA LEU A 137 7.03 -12.78 -0.21
C LEU A 137 7.55 -12.94 1.22
N GLU A 138 8.82 -13.28 1.41
CA GLU A 138 9.45 -13.33 2.73
C GLU A 138 9.45 -11.95 3.41
N ASP A 139 9.79 -10.89 2.69
CA ASP A 139 9.69 -9.51 3.22
C ASP A 139 8.25 -9.10 3.57
N LEU A 140 7.29 -9.56 2.79
CA LEU A 140 5.88 -9.22 2.98
C LEU A 140 5.20 -10.06 4.06
N LEU A 141 5.53 -11.34 4.22
CA LEU A 141 4.66 -12.28 4.95
C LEU A 141 5.35 -13.01 6.11
N ASN A 142 6.68 -13.11 6.14
CA ASN A 142 7.37 -13.95 7.14
C ASN A 142 7.60 -13.21 8.45
N VAL A 143 7.01 -13.76 9.51
CA VAL A 143 7.21 -13.37 10.92
C VAL A 143 8.69 -13.15 11.23
N ARG A 144 9.04 -11.97 11.75
CA ARG A 144 10.44 -11.57 11.96
C ARG A 144 10.60 -10.50 13.04
N SER A 145 11.83 -10.34 13.51
CA SER A 145 12.21 -9.21 14.37
C SER A 145 13.44 -8.51 13.80
N PRO A 146 13.47 -7.17 13.73
CA PRO A 146 12.39 -6.25 14.14
C PRO A 146 11.23 -6.19 13.13
N ALA A 147 10.18 -5.46 13.52
CA ALA A 147 8.95 -5.33 12.76
C ALA A 147 9.20 -4.66 11.40
N ARG A 148 8.35 -4.99 10.42
CA ARG A 148 8.26 -4.31 9.13
C ARG A 148 6.81 -4.00 8.82
N MET A 149 6.57 -2.76 8.47
CA MET A 149 5.23 -2.26 8.19
C MET A 149 5.20 -1.57 6.84
N GLU A 150 4.03 -1.58 6.20
CA GLU A 150 3.83 -0.99 4.89
C GLU A 150 2.52 -0.20 4.89
N TRP A 151 2.63 1.10 4.63
CA TRP A 151 1.47 1.96 4.44
C TRP A 151 0.72 1.54 3.18
N LEU A 152 -0.61 1.42 3.31
CA LEU A 152 -1.52 1.22 2.18
C LEU A 152 -2.41 2.45 2.03
N ASN A 153 -2.77 2.80 0.81
CA ASN A 153 -3.67 3.93 0.56
C ASN A 153 -5.10 3.56 0.98
N GLY A 154 -5.55 4.12 2.09
CA GLY A 154 -6.90 3.91 2.56
C GLY A 154 -7.12 4.48 3.95
N ARG A 155 -8.11 5.34 4.08
CA ARG A 155 -8.60 5.87 5.35
C ARG A 155 -9.98 5.31 5.62
N TYR A 156 -10.15 4.67 6.76
CA TYR A 156 -11.37 3.98 7.14
C TYR A 156 -12.03 4.76 8.30
N ASN A 157 -13.35 4.87 8.24
CA ASN A 157 -14.16 5.50 9.27
C ASN A 157 -15.24 4.50 9.67
N ILE A 158 -14.87 3.58 10.56
CA ILE A 158 -15.73 2.50 11.03
C ILE A 158 -16.46 2.98 12.29
N LYS A 159 -17.79 2.97 12.23
CA LYS A 159 -18.68 3.31 13.33
C LYS A 159 -19.39 2.06 13.83
N VAL A 160 -19.34 1.84 15.13
CA VAL A 160 -20.02 0.74 15.81
C VAL A 160 -21.19 1.30 16.61
N LYS A 161 -22.38 0.73 16.42
CA LYS A 161 -23.58 1.02 17.21
C LYS A 161 -24.09 -0.26 17.85
N ARG A 162 -24.52 -0.22 19.11
CA ARG A 162 -25.24 -1.33 19.75
C ARG A 162 -26.74 -1.07 19.63
N ILE A 163 -27.47 -1.94 18.95
CA ILE A 163 -28.94 -1.91 18.83
C ILE A 163 -29.48 -3.27 19.26
N ASN A 164 -30.40 -3.31 20.22
CA ASN A 164 -31.00 -4.56 20.74
C ASN A 164 -29.95 -5.62 21.12
N ASN A 165 -28.86 -5.17 21.78
CA ASN A 165 -27.71 -6.00 22.16
C ASN A 165 -26.89 -6.59 21.00
N GLN A 166 -27.19 -6.23 19.74
CA GLN A 166 -26.41 -6.55 18.55
C GLN A 166 -25.49 -5.38 18.18
N LEU A 167 -24.23 -5.69 17.83
CA LEU A 167 -23.30 -4.70 17.26
C LEU A 167 -23.58 -4.56 15.76
N ILE A 168 -23.87 -3.32 15.34
CA ILE A 168 -24.06 -2.92 13.95
C ILE A 168 -22.88 -2.06 13.56
N TYR A 169 -22.22 -2.47 12.48
CA TYR A 169 -21.07 -1.80 11.91
C TYR A 169 -21.54 -1.02 10.68
N SER A 170 -21.10 0.22 10.58
CA SER A 170 -21.34 1.08 9.42
C SER A 170 -20.12 1.94 9.23
N GLY A 171 -19.79 2.30 8.00
CA GLY A 171 -18.62 3.14 7.80
C GLY A 171 -18.43 3.53 6.37
N LYS A 172 -17.37 4.31 6.16
CA LYS A 172 -16.91 4.69 4.84
C LYS A 172 -15.42 4.43 4.73
N ILE A 173 -14.98 4.13 3.52
CA ILE A 173 -13.57 4.05 3.14
C ILE A 173 -13.29 5.17 2.15
N LYS A 174 -12.16 5.86 2.34
CA LYS A 174 -11.61 6.82 1.39
C LYS A 174 -10.28 6.30 0.85
N TYR A 175 -10.20 6.08 -0.46
CA TYR A 175 -9.06 5.41 -1.10
C TYR A 175 -8.93 5.80 -2.58
N LEU A 176 -7.79 5.48 -3.18
CA LEU A 176 -7.55 5.67 -4.61
C LEU A 176 -8.22 4.57 -5.45
N LYS A 177 -8.93 4.97 -6.50
CA LYS A 177 -9.61 4.10 -7.45
C LYS A 177 -9.49 4.67 -8.86
N PHE A 178 -9.33 3.80 -9.85
CA PHE A 178 -9.35 4.22 -11.25
C PHE A 178 -10.79 4.52 -11.68
N ASP A 179 -10.99 5.67 -12.32
CA ASP A 179 -12.24 6.00 -12.98
C ASP A 179 -12.36 5.26 -14.34
N PRO A 180 -13.52 5.28 -15.01
CA PRO A 180 -13.69 4.65 -16.33
C PRO A 180 -12.78 5.20 -17.44
N THR A 181 -12.02 6.27 -17.18
CA THR A 181 -11.04 6.86 -18.09
C THR A 181 -9.60 6.51 -17.71
N SER A 182 -9.42 5.52 -16.83
CA SER A 182 -8.12 5.06 -16.30
C SER A 182 -7.35 6.15 -15.55
N ARG A 183 -8.04 7.16 -15.01
CA ARG A 183 -7.43 8.17 -14.14
C ARG A 183 -7.60 7.76 -12.70
N LEU A 184 -6.52 7.82 -11.94
CA LEU A 184 -6.57 7.56 -10.51
C LEU A 184 -7.26 8.72 -9.79
N THR A 185 -8.29 8.43 -9.01
CA THR A 185 -9.10 9.42 -8.28
C THR A 185 -9.29 8.97 -6.85
N GLU A 186 -9.37 9.92 -5.92
CA GLU A 186 -9.76 9.60 -4.54
C GLU A 186 -11.28 9.50 -4.46
N VAL A 187 -11.79 8.37 -3.99
CA VAL A 187 -13.22 8.11 -3.81
C VAL A 187 -13.54 7.87 -2.36
N GLU A 188 -14.76 8.20 -1.94
CA GLU A 188 -15.30 7.86 -0.62
C GLU A 188 -16.58 7.03 -0.82
N GLU A 189 -16.53 5.76 -0.39
CA GLU A 189 -17.62 4.79 -0.59
C GLU A 189 -18.05 4.18 0.76
N PRO A 190 -19.32 3.75 0.92
CA PRO A 190 -19.71 2.92 2.05
C PRO A 190 -18.87 1.64 2.09
N ILE A 191 -18.50 1.19 3.29
CA ILE A 191 -17.88 -0.12 3.45
C ILE A 191 -18.87 -1.20 3.00
N GLU A 192 -18.41 -2.15 2.18
CA GLU A 192 -19.26 -3.23 1.66
C GLU A 192 -19.90 -4.05 2.78
N GLU A 193 -21.18 -4.42 2.60
CA GLU A 193 -21.97 -5.07 3.65
C GLU A 193 -21.39 -6.44 4.04
N ASP A 194 -20.76 -7.14 3.11
CA ASP A 194 -20.15 -8.45 3.35
C ASP A 194 -18.72 -8.36 3.92
N ALA A 195 -18.16 -7.16 4.10
CA ALA A 195 -16.84 -6.98 4.71
C ALA A 195 -16.84 -7.44 6.19
N LEU A 196 -15.77 -8.12 6.58
CA LEU A 196 -15.46 -8.42 7.96
C LEU A 196 -15.01 -7.13 8.65
N ILE A 197 -15.69 -6.71 9.71
CA ILE A 197 -15.38 -5.48 10.47
C ILE A 197 -15.08 -5.81 11.95
N GLN A 198 -14.72 -7.07 12.20
CA GLN A 198 -14.38 -7.57 13.52
C GLN A 198 -12.98 -8.15 13.49
N GLU A 199 -12.25 -7.96 14.59
CA GLU A 199 -10.97 -8.61 14.80
C GLU A 199 -11.13 -10.12 14.66
N LYS A 200 -10.29 -10.73 13.82
CA LYS A 200 -10.34 -12.16 13.55
C LYS A 200 -9.00 -12.66 13.06
N ARG A 201 -8.70 -13.90 13.41
CA ARG A 201 -7.62 -14.68 12.79
C ARG A 201 -8.15 -15.35 11.52
N ILE A 202 -7.62 -14.95 10.37
CA ILE A 202 -8.15 -15.33 9.05
C ILE A 202 -7.13 -16.12 8.24
N SER A 203 -7.61 -16.89 7.27
CA SER A 203 -6.76 -17.53 6.28
C SER A 203 -6.36 -16.50 5.22
N LEU A 204 -5.06 -16.17 5.16
CA LEU A 204 -4.50 -15.27 4.16
C LEU A 204 -4.91 -15.71 2.74
N ASN A 205 -4.72 -17.00 2.43
CA ASN A 205 -5.08 -17.56 1.11
C ASN A 205 -6.56 -17.41 0.79
N ASN A 206 -7.45 -17.61 1.78
CA ASN A 206 -8.88 -17.47 1.57
C ASN A 206 -9.26 -15.99 1.35
N TRP A 207 -8.71 -15.08 2.16
CA TRP A 207 -8.92 -13.64 2.00
C TRP A 207 -8.46 -13.15 0.63
N LEU A 208 -7.22 -13.45 0.25
CA LEU A 208 -6.68 -12.97 -1.02
C LEU A 208 -7.52 -13.44 -2.23
N ARG A 209 -8.08 -14.66 -2.18
CA ARG A 209 -8.92 -15.21 -3.25
C ARG A 209 -10.38 -14.76 -3.22
N ASN A 210 -10.85 -14.23 -2.09
CA ASN A 210 -12.26 -13.90 -1.87
C ASN A 210 -12.41 -12.62 -1.03
N SER A 211 -11.71 -11.55 -1.41
CA SER A 211 -11.87 -10.22 -0.84
C SER A 211 -13.11 -9.51 -1.39
N THR A 212 -13.53 -8.43 -0.73
CA THR A 212 -14.50 -7.49 -1.28
C THR A 212 -13.86 -6.66 -2.42
N LYS A 213 -14.64 -5.84 -3.15
CA LYS A 213 -14.10 -4.95 -4.18
C LYS A 213 -13.14 -3.90 -3.62
N GLN A 214 -13.33 -3.52 -2.37
CA GLN A 214 -12.45 -2.64 -1.59
C GLN A 214 -11.18 -3.35 -1.08
N GLY A 215 -11.03 -4.66 -1.32
CA GLY A 215 -9.89 -5.46 -0.87
C GLY A 215 -10.01 -5.99 0.57
N LEU A 216 -11.11 -5.69 1.28
CA LEU A 216 -11.32 -6.13 2.65
C LEU A 216 -11.59 -7.66 2.71
N PRO A 217 -11.27 -8.34 3.82
CA PRO A 217 -11.75 -9.70 4.05
C PRO A 217 -13.27 -9.73 4.16
N LYS A 218 -13.92 -10.79 3.67
CA LYS A 218 -15.36 -11.00 3.84
C LYS A 218 -15.70 -11.62 5.19
N LYS A 219 -16.95 -11.46 5.65
CA LYS A 219 -17.47 -12.05 6.90
C LYS A 219 -17.30 -13.57 6.97
N ASP A 220 -17.45 -14.24 5.82
CA ASP A 220 -17.33 -15.69 5.67
C ASP A 220 -15.89 -16.17 5.46
N VAL A 221 -14.89 -15.27 5.54
CA VAL A 221 -13.48 -15.63 5.39
C VAL A 221 -13.11 -16.77 6.36
N ALA A 222 -12.44 -17.78 5.84
CA ALA A 222 -12.01 -18.94 6.64
C ALA A 222 -11.05 -18.51 7.75
N SER A 223 -11.07 -19.21 8.88
CA SER A 223 -10.09 -19.01 9.96
C SER A 223 -8.68 -19.43 9.52
N GLY A 224 -7.66 -18.80 10.09
CA GLY A 224 -6.25 -19.10 9.82
C GLY A 224 -5.35 -18.31 10.77
N GLU A 225 -4.06 -18.16 10.45
CA GLU A 225 -3.10 -17.50 11.34
C GLU A 225 -2.90 -16.00 11.08
N PHE A 226 -3.42 -15.46 9.99
CA PHE A 226 -3.24 -14.06 9.62
C PHE A 226 -4.09 -13.14 10.52
N TYR A 227 -3.49 -12.12 11.13
CA TYR A 227 -4.24 -11.17 11.95
C TYR A 227 -5.01 -10.20 11.06
N TYR A 228 -6.31 -10.07 11.31
CA TYR A 228 -7.10 -8.96 10.79
C TYR A 228 -7.58 -8.12 11.96
N TRP A 229 -7.15 -6.86 12.00
CA TRP A 229 -7.43 -5.93 13.10
C TRP A 229 -8.05 -4.63 12.57
N PRO A 230 -9.37 -4.63 12.26
CA PRO A 230 -10.10 -3.41 11.97
C PRO A 230 -10.32 -2.67 13.30
N SER A 231 -9.56 -1.60 13.56
CA SER A 231 -9.84 -0.78 14.73
C SER A 231 -11.20 -0.11 14.58
N THR A 232 -11.79 0.23 15.71
CA THR A 232 -13.07 0.96 15.79
C THR A 232 -12.92 2.24 16.61
N LYS A 233 -11.69 2.64 16.93
CA LYS A 233 -11.39 3.67 17.94
C LYS A 233 -10.71 4.91 17.37
N TYR A 234 -10.06 4.83 16.20
CA TYR A 234 -9.26 5.92 15.65
C TYR A 234 -9.65 6.22 14.19
N LEU A 235 -9.02 7.23 13.57
CA LEU A 235 -9.06 7.34 12.11
C LEU A 235 -8.18 6.23 11.59
N ASP A 236 -8.79 5.28 10.89
CA ASP A 236 -8.23 3.95 10.75
C ASP A 236 -7.46 3.87 9.42
N ILE A 237 -6.14 4.10 9.44
CA ILE A 237 -5.30 3.97 8.24
C ILE A 237 -4.91 2.51 8.06
N ALA A 238 -5.11 1.98 6.85
CA ALA A 238 -4.71 0.61 6.56
C ALA A 238 -3.19 0.50 6.43
N TYR A 239 -2.62 -0.50 7.10
CA TYR A 239 -1.25 -0.89 6.87
C TYR A 239 -1.09 -2.39 7.05
N PHE A 240 -0.08 -2.92 6.37
CA PHE A 240 0.34 -4.30 6.52
C PHE A 240 1.50 -4.34 7.51
N ARG A 241 1.49 -5.30 8.45
CA ARG A 241 2.56 -5.45 9.45
C ARG A 241 3.00 -6.88 9.57
N VAL A 242 4.31 -7.05 9.73
CA VAL A 242 4.94 -8.31 10.11
C VAL A 242 5.93 -8.06 11.22
N ASP A 243 5.84 -8.83 12.30
CA ASP A 243 6.73 -8.75 13.45
C ASP A 243 6.94 -10.12 14.10
N SER A 244 7.43 -10.17 15.34
CA SER A 244 7.67 -11.42 16.07
C SER A 244 6.39 -12.11 16.55
N TRP A 245 5.25 -11.42 16.53
CA TRP A 245 3.94 -11.91 16.99
C TRP A 245 3.10 -12.44 15.84
N GLY A 246 3.35 -11.98 14.62
CA GLY A 246 2.88 -12.58 13.39
C GLY A 246 2.81 -11.62 12.21
N THR A 247 1.88 -11.91 11.29
CA THR A 247 1.62 -11.13 10.08
C THR A 247 0.14 -10.74 10.04
N GLY A 248 -0.17 -9.51 9.66
CA GLY A 248 -1.54 -9.02 9.68
C GLY A 248 -1.81 -7.75 8.90
N LEU A 249 -3.10 -7.50 8.70
CA LEU A 249 -3.66 -6.26 8.18
C LEU A 249 -4.31 -5.49 9.33
N PHE A 250 -3.84 -4.26 9.54
CA PHE A 250 -4.19 -3.42 10.67
C PHE A 250 -4.76 -2.09 10.21
N PHE A 251 -5.59 -1.51 11.06
CA PHE A 251 -6.34 -0.29 10.80
C PHE A 251 -6.37 0.60 12.04
N ASP A 252 -5.32 0.65 12.86
CA ASP A 252 -5.39 1.14 14.24
C ASP A 252 -4.58 2.40 14.54
N THR A 253 -4.18 3.13 13.48
CA THR A 253 -3.23 4.23 13.61
C THR A 253 -3.66 5.49 12.88
N SER A 254 -3.29 6.64 13.43
CA SER A 254 -3.58 7.96 12.85
C SER A 254 -2.56 8.36 11.79
N SER A 255 -2.90 9.36 10.96
CA SER A 255 -1.97 9.92 9.97
C SER A 255 -0.77 10.64 10.58
N GLU A 256 -0.78 10.89 11.89
CA GLU A 256 0.30 11.55 12.63
C GLU A 256 1.23 10.53 13.30
N TYR A 257 0.85 9.25 13.33
CA TYR A 257 1.64 8.22 13.98
C TYR A 257 2.98 8.04 13.26
N TYR A 258 4.02 7.91 14.08
CA TYR A 258 5.40 7.84 13.67
C TYR A 258 6.04 6.55 14.16
N ASP A 259 6.59 5.78 13.23
CA ASP A 259 7.40 4.61 13.49
C ASP A 259 8.30 4.35 12.27
N ASP A 260 9.61 4.24 12.50
CA ASP A 260 10.62 4.05 11.45
C ASP A 260 10.52 2.67 10.77
N ASN A 261 9.74 1.75 11.32
CA ASN A 261 9.45 0.44 10.73
C ASN A 261 8.41 0.50 9.60
N PHE A 262 7.78 1.66 9.37
CA PHE A 262 6.92 1.85 8.22
C PHE A 262 7.72 2.25 6.99
N GLY A 263 7.53 1.54 5.89
CA GLY A 263 7.88 2.04 4.58
C GLY A 263 6.68 2.03 3.64
N VAL A 264 6.94 2.28 2.37
CA VAL A 264 5.93 2.26 1.32
C VAL A 264 6.54 1.75 0.02
N ARG A 265 5.74 1.05 -0.79
CA ARG A 265 6.10 0.70 -2.16
C ARG A 265 5.56 1.75 -3.12
N HIS A 266 6.34 2.02 -4.15
CA HIS A 266 5.93 2.86 -5.26
C HIS A 266 5.13 2.03 -6.27
N ALA A 267 3.98 2.54 -6.69
CA ALA A 267 3.24 2.01 -7.83
C ALA A 267 3.02 3.10 -8.89
N ARG A 268 2.99 2.75 -10.16
CA ARG A 268 2.72 3.68 -11.26
C ARG A 268 1.98 2.98 -12.40
N ILE A 269 1.28 3.75 -13.23
CA ILE A 269 0.71 3.23 -14.47
C ILE A 269 1.85 2.89 -15.44
N LYS A 270 1.77 1.76 -16.14
CA LYS A 270 2.70 1.41 -17.22
C LYS A 270 2.40 2.30 -18.42
N THR A 271 3.36 3.14 -18.80
CA THR A 271 3.28 4.08 -19.94
C THR A 271 3.91 3.51 -21.19
#